data_AF-A0A2U8FKK8-F1
#
_entry.id   AF-A0A2U8FKK8-F1
#
_cell.length_a   1.000
_cell.length_b   1.000
_cell.length_c   1.000
_cell.angle_alpha   90.00
_cell.angle_beta   90.00
_cell.angle_gamma   90.00
#
_symmetry.space_group_name_H-M   'P 1'
#
loop_
_entity.id
_entity.type
_entity.pdbx_description
1 polymer ?
#
loop_
_entity_poly.entity_id
_entity_poly.type
_entity_poly.pdbx_seq_one_letter_code
_entity_poly.pdbx_strand_id
1 'polypeptide(L)'
;MKPLRPYVYYAYYNWITDNDNTPYLLVNCDYPNVDVPMEYVREGKIILNIAQRSIGNYVVNDESISFSARFQGMLRDIYIPFGAVEALYAQETGDGIMFQEEAYYSEQSYLERTSIAESNEVKAKKVVKKKSSHLKLVK
;
A
#
# COMPACT_ATOMS: atom_id res chain seq x y z
N MET A 1 -2.49 -19.59 4.99
CA MET A 1 -3.67 -18.83 5.47
C MET A 1 -3.55 -17.41 4.95
N LYS A 2 -4.65 -16.76 4.57
CA LYS A 2 -4.60 -15.35 4.14
C LYS A 2 -4.39 -14.43 5.35
N PRO A 3 -3.69 -13.29 5.19
CA PRO A 3 -3.58 -12.29 6.26
C PRO A 3 -4.95 -11.70 6.60
N LEU A 4 -5.17 -11.34 7.87
CA LEU A 4 -6.44 -10.81 8.34
C LEU A 4 -6.52 -9.29 8.12
N ARG A 5 -5.38 -8.58 8.20
CA ARG A 5 -5.30 -7.12 8.12
C ARG A 5 -6.14 -6.47 7.02
N PRO A 6 -6.06 -6.90 5.74
CA PRO A 6 -6.78 -6.23 4.66
C PRO A 6 -8.30 -6.30 4.84
N TYR A 7 -8.80 -7.40 5.40
CA TYR A 7 -10.22 -7.58 5.66
C TYR A 7 -10.71 -6.66 6.78
N VAL A 8 -9.93 -6.56 7.86
CA VAL A 8 -10.23 -5.65 8.98
C VAL A 8 -10.14 -4.19 8.53
N TYR A 9 -9.16 -3.87 7.69
CA TYR A 9 -9.02 -2.56 7.07
C TYR A 9 -10.29 -2.17 6.30
N TYR A 10 -10.79 -3.01 5.40
CA TYR A 10 -12.01 -2.70 4.65
C TYR A 10 -13.24 -2.56 5.56
N ALA A 11 -13.35 -3.40 6.60
CA ALA A 11 -14.45 -3.29 7.55
C ALA A 11 -14.48 -1.92 8.26
N TYR A 12 -13.33 -1.47 8.78
CA TYR A 12 -13.22 -0.16 9.43
C TYR A 12 -13.30 1.01 8.44
N TYR A 13 -12.69 0.89 7.25
CA TYR A 13 -12.75 1.93 6.23
C TYR A 13 -14.19 2.22 5.80
N ASN A 14 -14.96 1.15 5.52
CA ASN A 14 -16.37 1.27 5.17
C ASN A 14 -17.17 1.82 6.35
N TRP A 15 -16.96 1.29 7.57
CA TRP A 15 -17.67 1.80 8.74
C TRP A 15 -17.42 3.30 8.99
N ILE A 16 -16.18 3.78 8.87
CA ILE A 16 -15.86 5.21 8.98
C ILE A 16 -16.60 6.01 7.89
N THR A 17 -16.54 5.55 6.64
CA THR A 17 -17.12 6.24 5.49
C THR A 17 -18.65 6.27 5.53
N ASP A 18 -19.28 5.17 5.94
CA ASP A 18 -20.74 5.03 6.06
C ASP A 18 -21.31 5.94 7.17
N ASN A 19 -20.47 6.38 8.11
CA ASN A 19 -20.81 7.36 9.15
C ASN A 19 -20.42 8.80 8.75
N ASP A 20 -20.18 9.06 7.47
CA ASP A 20 -19.79 10.37 6.92
C ASP A 20 -18.49 10.96 7.54
N ASN A 21 -17.66 10.13 8.16
CA ASN A 21 -16.39 10.53 8.75
C ASN A 21 -15.23 10.40 7.74
N THR A 22 -14.11 11.03 8.06
CA THR A 22 -12.93 11.09 7.20
C THR A 22 -11.88 10.05 7.64
N PRO A 23 -11.64 8.99 6.84
CA PRO A 23 -10.67 7.95 7.20
C PRO A 23 -9.22 8.43 7.08
N TYR A 24 -8.48 8.32 8.17
CA TYR A 24 -7.07 8.67 8.31
C TYR A 24 -6.24 7.42 8.63
N LEU A 25 -5.15 7.24 7.89
CA LEU A 25 -4.15 6.20 8.15
C LEU A 25 -2.99 6.75 8.97
N LEU A 26 -2.57 6.00 10.00
CA LEU A 26 -1.28 6.16 10.65
C LEU A 26 -0.32 5.12 10.09
N VAL A 27 0.82 5.58 9.57
CA VAL A 27 1.79 4.72 8.87
C VAL A 27 3.18 4.89 9.46
N ASN A 28 3.84 3.77 9.74
CA ASN A 28 5.27 3.70 10.05
C ASN A 28 6.09 3.82 8.75
N CYS A 29 6.87 4.88 8.61
CA CYS A 29 7.67 5.18 7.42
C CYS A 29 9.02 4.45 7.41
N ASP A 30 9.44 3.85 8.52
CA ASP A 30 10.68 3.08 8.60
C ASP A 30 10.49 1.65 8.07
N TYR A 31 9.24 1.22 7.83
CA TYR A 31 8.94 -0.08 7.26
C TYR A 31 9.46 -0.19 5.81
N PRO A 32 10.04 -1.34 5.40
CA PRO A 32 10.62 -1.48 4.06
C PRO A 32 9.67 -1.14 2.92
N ASN A 33 10.18 -0.42 1.92
CA ASN A 33 9.47 -0.07 0.68
C ASN A 33 8.25 0.85 0.86
N VAL A 34 8.07 1.50 2.02
CA VAL A 34 7.14 2.63 2.12
C VAL A 34 7.63 3.74 1.19
N ASP A 35 6.75 4.23 0.31
CA ASP A 35 7.00 5.36 -0.57
C ASP A 35 5.97 6.45 -0.30
N VAL A 36 6.42 7.48 0.43
CA VAL A 36 5.67 8.65 0.82
C VAL A 36 6.58 9.89 0.72
N PRO A 37 6.04 11.11 0.60
CA PRO A 37 6.86 12.31 0.58
C PRO A 37 7.44 12.57 1.98
N MET A 38 8.73 12.25 2.13
CA MET A 38 9.45 12.22 3.41
C MET A 38 9.47 13.57 4.13
N GLU A 39 9.27 14.68 3.42
CA GLU A 39 9.19 16.02 4.01
C GLU A 39 8.01 16.22 4.97
N TYR A 40 6.95 15.39 4.86
CA TYR A 40 5.79 15.38 5.77
C TYR A 40 5.89 14.34 6.89
N VAL A 41 6.94 13.52 6.90
CA VAL A 41 7.18 12.52 7.95
C VAL A 41 7.65 13.22 9.23
N ARG A 42 7.13 12.76 10.36
CA ARG A 42 7.47 13.25 11.70
C ARG A 42 7.65 12.05 12.62
N GLU A 43 8.81 11.97 13.28
CA GLU A 43 9.13 10.88 14.20
C GLU A 43 8.97 9.48 13.58
N GLY A 44 9.40 9.32 12.32
CA GLY A 44 9.26 8.06 11.58
C GLY A 44 7.83 7.73 11.16
N LYS A 45 6.85 8.63 11.37
CA LYS A 45 5.44 8.39 11.06
C LYS A 45 4.87 9.43 10.12
N ILE A 46 3.82 9.03 9.40
CA ILE A 46 2.99 9.92 8.59
C ILE A 46 1.52 9.60 8.80
N ILE A 47 0.70 10.64 8.77
CA ILE A 47 -0.76 10.52 8.81
C ILE A 47 -1.30 10.91 7.43
N LEU A 48 -2.12 10.04 6.84
CA LEU A 48 -2.61 10.21 5.48
C LEU A 48 -4.14 10.15 5.43
N ASN A 49 -4.74 11.18 4.84
CA ASN A 49 -6.18 11.20 4.54
C ASN A 49 -6.45 10.31 3.32
N ILE A 50 -7.29 9.29 3.50
CA ILE A 50 -7.68 8.34 2.45
C ILE A 50 -9.17 8.38 2.13
N ALA A 51 -9.85 9.48 2.46
CA ALA A 51 -11.21 9.70 1.99
C ALA A 51 -11.22 9.73 0.46
N GLN A 52 -12.24 9.12 -0.17
CA GLN A 52 -12.32 8.99 -1.63
C GLN A 52 -12.21 10.34 -2.38
N ARG A 53 -12.62 11.45 -1.75
CA ARG A 53 -12.51 12.81 -2.28
C ARG A 53 -11.08 13.39 -2.27
N SER A 54 -10.19 12.82 -1.45
CA SER A 54 -8.83 13.31 -1.21
C SER A 54 -7.76 12.59 -2.05
N ILE A 55 -8.12 11.42 -2.61
CA ILE A 55 -7.20 10.51 -3.29
C ILE A 55 -7.69 10.14 -4.69
N GLY A 56 -6.79 9.63 -5.52
CA GLY A 56 -7.08 9.05 -6.83
C GLY A 56 -6.35 7.72 -7.01
N ASN A 57 -6.72 6.94 -8.03
CA ASN A 57 -6.07 5.66 -8.35
C ASN A 57 -5.90 4.72 -7.14
N TYR A 58 -6.89 4.71 -6.26
CA TYR A 58 -6.84 3.97 -5.01
C TYR A 58 -6.96 2.45 -5.27
N VAL A 59 -5.93 1.72 -4.86
CA VAL A 59 -5.80 0.28 -5.03
C VAL A 59 -5.32 -0.32 -3.73
N VAL A 60 -6.05 -1.32 -3.25
CA VAL A 60 -5.72 -2.07 -2.04
C VAL A 60 -5.75 -3.56 -2.38
N ASN A 61 -4.67 -4.26 -2.06
CA ASN A 61 -4.50 -5.69 -2.27
C ASN A 61 -3.97 -6.36 -0.99
N ASP A 62 -3.65 -7.65 -1.02
CA ASP A 62 -3.22 -8.38 0.18
C ASP A 62 -1.85 -7.91 0.74
N GLU A 63 -1.04 -7.18 -0.04
CA GLU A 63 0.31 -6.73 0.35
C GLU A 63 0.38 -5.22 0.64
N SER A 64 -0.40 -4.38 -0.05
CA SER A 64 -0.26 -2.93 0.03
C SER A 64 -1.53 -2.12 -0.24
N ILE A 65 -1.46 -0.87 0.20
CA ILE A 65 -2.35 0.23 -0.12
C ILE A 65 -1.57 1.20 -1.02
N SER A 66 -2.14 1.58 -2.15
CA SER A 66 -1.54 2.55 -3.07
C SER A 66 -2.59 3.52 -3.59
N PHE A 67 -2.19 4.77 -3.76
CA PHE A 67 -3.06 5.83 -4.30
C PHE A 67 -2.23 7.04 -4.71
N SER A 68 -2.82 7.93 -5.49
CA SER A 68 -2.26 9.25 -5.76
C SER A 68 -2.94 10.30 -4.87
N ALA A 69 -2.17 11.23 -4.29
CA ALA A 69 -2.68 12.33 -3.48
C ALA A 69 -1.90 13.63 -3.75
N ARG A 70 -2.49 14.77 -3.37
CA ARG A 70 -1.83 16.08 -3.52
C ARG A 70 -1.20 16.53 -2.21
N PHE A 71 0.08 16.87 -2.27
CA PHE A 71 0.84 17.47 -1.18
C PHE A 71 1.28 18.86 -1.61
N GLN A 72 0.75 19.92 -0.98
CA GLN A 72 0.97 21.31 -1.38
C GLN A 72 0.70 21.55 -2.88
N GLY A 73 -0.40 20.96 -3.39
CA GLY A 73 -0.81 21.06 -4.79
C GLY A 73 -0.08 20.13 -5.76
N MET A 74 1.06 19.55 -5.37
CA MET A 74 1.80 18.59 -6.20
C MET A 74 1.21 17.19 -6.08
N LEU A 75 0.90 16.55 -7.20
CA LEU A 75 0.47 15.16 -7.24
C LEU A 75 1.66 14.24 -6.92
N ARG A 76 1.44 13.27 -6.03
CA ARG A 76 2.39 12.23 -5.63
C ARG A 76 1.68 10.89 -5.62
N ASP A 77 2.35 9.87 -6.10
CA ASP A 77 1.93 8.49 -5.89
C ASP A 77 2.46 8.03 -4.54
N ILE A 78 1.63 7.25 -3.84
CA ILE A 78 1.84 6.76 -2.49
C ILE A 78 1.77 5.24 -2.54
N TYR A 79 2.73 4.59 -1.88
CA TYR A 79 2.75 3.15 -1.73
C TYR A 79 3.05 2.79 -0.28
N ILE A 80 2.15 2.02 0.33
CA ILE A 80 2.21 1.66 1.75
C ILE A 80 2.01 0.14 1.85
N PRO A 81 3.04 -0.63 2.19
CA PRO A 81 2.86 -2.03 2.58
C PRO A 81 1.91 -2.13 3.77
N PHE A 82 1.05 -3.15 3.80
CA PHE A 82 0.10 -3.35 4.90
C PHE A 82 0.78 -3.51 6.27
N GLY A 83 2.03 -4.02 6.28
CA GLY A 83 2.85 -4.10 7.49
C GLY A 83 3.18 -2.75 8.10
N ALA A 84 3.27 -1.69 7.29
CA ALA A 84 3.54 -0.33 7.72
C ALA A 84 2.31 0.38 8.31
N VAL A 85 1.10 -0.15 8.11
CA VAL A 85 -0.14 0.47 8.60
C VAL A 85 -0.31 0.16 10.08
N GLU A 86 -0.16 1.17 10.94
CA GLU A 86 -0.32 1.03 12.38
C GLU A 86 -1.78 1.20 12.82
N ALA A 87 -2.50 2.17 12.24
CA ALA A 87 -3.88 2.44 12.60
C ALA A 87 -4.72 3.02 11.45
N LEU A 88 -6.03 2.85 11.56
CA LEU A 88 -7.05 3.49 10.72
C LEU A 88 -8.13 4.06 11.63
N TYR A 89 -8.41 5.36 11.51
CA TYR A 89 -9.36 6.05 12.38
C TYR A 89 -10.09 7.19 11.68
N ALA A 90 -11.24 7.58 12.24
CA ALA A 90 -12.01 8.75 11.83
C ALA A 90 -11.32 10.03 12.35
N GLN A 91 -11.03 10.98 11.46
CA GLN A 91 -10.40 12.25 11.84
C GLN A 91 -11.22 13.03 12.89
N GLU A 92 -12.55 12.95 12.79
CA GLU A 92 -13.50 13.76 13.54
C GLU A 92 -13.65 13.30 14.99
N THR A 93 -13.64 11.98 15.22
CA THR A 93 -13.90 11.40 16.56
C THR A 93 -12.67 10.74 17.16
N GLY A 94 -11.70 10.34 16.34
CA GLY A 94 -10.57 9.51 16.76
C GLY A 94 -10.91 8.02 16.86
N ASP A 95 -12.15 7.62 16.60
CA ASP A 95 -12.57 6.22 16.66
C ASP A 95 -12.01 5.42 15.49
N GLY A 96 -11.60 4.18 15.75
CA GLY A 96 -10.99 3.33 14.74
C GLY A 96 -10.36 2.09 15.31
N ILE A 97 -9.31 1.63 14.64
CA ILE A 97 -8.56 0.44 15.03
C ILE A 97 -7.05 0.70 14.98
N MET A 98 -6.35 0.12 15.95
CA MET A 98 -4.90 -0.11 15.88
C MET A 98 -4.65 -1.56 15.46
N PHE A 99 -3.93 -1.76 14.36
CA PHE A 99 -3.66 -3.09 13.83
C PHE A 99 -2.68 -3.84 14.74
N GLN A 100 -3.00 -5.11 14.99
CA GLN A 100 -2.13 -6.00 15.76
C GLN A 100 -1.01 -6.54 14.88
N GLU A 101 0.12 -6.89 15.49
CA GLU A 101 1.22 -7.55 14.79
C GLU A 101 0.77 -8.88 14.17
N GLU A 102 1.13 -9.10 12.91
CA GLU A 102 0.85 -10.34 12.18
C GLU A 102 2.16 -10.85 11.59
N ALA A 103 2.50 -12.12 11.84
CA ALA A 103 3.74 -12.73 11.34
C ALA A 103 3.89 -12.65 9.81
N TYR A 104 2.77 -12.62 9.09
CA TYR A 104 2.75 -12.41 7.63
C TYR A 104 3.36 -11.06 7.24
N TYR A 105 3.13 -10.02 8.03
CA TYR A 105 3.58 -8.66 7.76
C TYR A 105 4.81 -8.23 8.55
N SER A 106 5.50 -9.17 9.22
CA SER A 106 6.81 -8.84 9.80
C SER A 106 7.77 -8.41 8.68
N GLU A 107 8.68 -7.48 9.00
CA GLU A 107 9.62 -6.93 8.02
C GLU A 107 10.42 -8.02 7.32
N GLN A 108 10.92 -9.00 8.09
CA GLN A 108 11.65 -10.14 7.56
C GLN A 108 10.82 -10.96 6.56
N SER A 109 9.59 -11.33 6.94
CA SER A 109 8.69 -12.08 6.06
C SER A 109 8.35 -11.31 4.79
N TYR A 110 8.18 -9.98 4.89
CA TYR A 110 7.86 -9.11 3.76
C TYR A 110 9.03 -8.98 2.78
N LEU A 111 10.25 -8.77 3.27
CA LEU A 111 11.47 -8.69 2.46
C LEU A 111 11.73 -10.01 1.72
N GLU A 112 11.52 -11.15 2.39
CA GLU A 112 11.62 -12.47 1.76
C GLU A 112 10.63 -12.62 0.60
N ARG A 113 9.36 -12.25 0.77
CA ARG A 113 8.37 -12.32 -0.30
C ARG A 113 8.67 -11.36 -1.46
N THR A 114 9.07 -10.14 -1.15
CA THR A 114 9.37 -9.09 -2.15
C THR A 114 10.58 -9.48 -3.01
N SER A 115 11.64 -9.98 -2.38
CA SER A 115 12.83 -10.46 -3.11
C SER A 115 12.54 -11.65 -4.03
N ILE A 116 11.68 -12.59 -3.59
CA ILE A 116 11.24 -13.72 -4.43
C ILE A 116 10.43 -13.19 -5.62
N ALA A 117 9.50 -12.27 -5.40
CA ALA A 117 8.67 -11.68 -6.46
C ALA A 117 9.52 -10.98 -7.54
N GLU A 118 10.48 -10.15 -7.13
CA GLU A 118 11.42 -9.48 -8.03
C GLU A 118 12.24 -10.48 -8.86
N SER A 119 12.75 -11.53 -8.22
CA SER A 119 13.54 -12.57 -8.91
C SER A 119 12.72 -13.32 -9.97
N ASN A 120 11.42 -13.54 -9.71
CA ASN A 120 10.51 -14.21 -10.62
C ASN A 120 10.11 -13.29 -11.79
N GLU A 121 9.88 -12.00 -11.55
CA GLU A 121 9.65 -11.02 -12.62
C GLU A 121 10.83 -10.93 -13.59
N VAL A 122 12.06 -10.87 -13.06
CA VAL A 122 13.27 -10.81 -13.89
C VAL A 122 13.41 -12.07 -14.76
N LYS A 123 13.09 -13.25 -14.23
CA LYS A 123 13.07 -14.50 -14.99
C LYS A 123 11.97 -14.48 -16.07
N ALA A 124 10.77 -14.04 -15.75
CA ALA A 124 9.66 -13.95 -16.71
C ALA A 124 9.98 -12.99 -17.88
N LYS A 125 10.51 -11.79 -17.58
CA LYS A 125 10.93 -10.81 -18.59
C LYS A 125 12.04 -11.35 -19.51
N LYS A 126 12.97 -12.17 -19.00
CA LYS A 126 14.01 -12.85 -19.81
C LYS A 126 13.43 -13.93 -20.74
N VAL A 127 12.44 -14.71 -20.29
CA VAL A 127 11.81 -15.76 -21.10
C VAL A 127 11.01 -15.16 -22.27
N VAL A 128 10.28 -14.07 -22.05
CA VAL A 128 9.49 -13.39 -23.09
C VAL A 128 10.41 -12.83 -24.19
N LYS A 129 11.53 -12.18 -23.82
CA LYS A 129 12.51 -11.67 -24.80
C LYS A 129 13.12 -12.77 -25.69
N LYS A 130 13.24 -14.01 -25.21
CA LYS A 130 13.81 -15.13 -25.99
C LYS A 130 12.86 -15.67 -27.07
N LYS A 131 11.55 -15.41 -26.98
CA LYS A 131 10.53 -15.95 -27.91
C LYS A 131 10.17 -15.05 -29.10
N SER A 132 10.54 -13.76 -29.11
CA SER A 132 10.07 -12.82 -30.16
C SER A 132 10.97 -12.74 -31.41
N SER A 133 11.97 -13.62 -31.60
CA SER A 133 12.95 -13.52 -32.70
C SER A 133 12.61 -14.31 -33.97
N HIS A 134 11.34 -14.64 -34.23
CA HIS A 134 10.96 -15.32 -35.47
C HIS A 134 9.66 -14.79 -36.07
N LEU A 135 9.75 -13.65 -36.75
CA LEU A 135 8.77 -13.28 -37.77
C LEU A 135 9.43 -13.49 -39.14
N LYS A 136 9.09 -14.59 -39.82
CA LYS A 136 9.50 -14.82 -41.20
C LYS A 136 8.57 -14.05 -42.12
N LEU A 137 9.14 -13.12 -42.88
CA LEU A 137 8.49 -12.40 -43.97
C LEU A 137 8.13 -13.41 -45.07
N VAL A 138 6.83 -13.63 -45.31
CA VAL A 138 6.35 -14.42 -46.46
C VAL A 138 6.20 -13.46 -47.64
N LYS A 139 6.84 -13.79 -48.76
CA LYS A 139 6.87 -13.02 -50.00
C LYS A 139 5.78 -13.48 -50.96
#